data_AF-A0A176RSK9-F1
#
_entry.id   AF-A0A176RSK9-F1
#
_cell.length_a   1.000
_cell.length_b   1.000
_cell.length_c   1.000
_cell.angle_alpha   90.00
_cell.angle_beta   90.00
_cell.angle_gamma   90.00
#
_symmetry.space_group_name_H-M   'P 1'
#
loop_
_entity.id
_entity.type
_entity.pdbx_description
1 polymer ?
#
loop_
_entity_poly.entity_id
_entity_poly.type
_entity_poly.pdbx_seq_one_letter_code
_entity_poly.pdbx_strand_id
1 'polypeptide(L)'
;MKLLIGFLSFVTIIIVAAIFDMSETNNLYTVLLSIAILLNFIIASIAIYYNREILREVGGEPATIAQITQEVAAGHFDIEFESDKGSPTGIYAAVQMMVENQKSMNNEIYKQMEEIGQQDWLKTGQGLLNDHMSGGLDIVTLSKNIISFLTTYVEAQVGVFYLLHTDDQKPYLKVIASYGYTASKTIPHQFEFGDGLVGQAALENKTFFRTNMPEESAIIIQSCMTMLIPLHVFIIPFSYDNAVKGVIEIGYSHEMPTSLQQDFLEQAMQSIGVAVNAAESRTQMQKVLEQSRIQAEEWQSQSEELQVQQEELRQLNEELEERNHELEQQGNEIRENNLVLLNQQNEMKEAQVALETKAKELERANQYKSELIANVSHELRFPLNSILMLAQILGDNMENHLSEKEVKQAQTIHNADSEFSQLFNEILDLSKIEAGKMEIQIEDVSLADLVDKIENKLRHIADDKGLAFHITLDEDLPPLLRTDEQLLQQIINNLLSNAFKFTSEGEVKLTIQRPSSVPLM
;
A
#
# COMPACT_ATOMS: atom_id res chain seq x y z
N MET A 1 15.94 -116.24 -24.52
CA MET A 1 15.06 -117.37 -24.17
C MET A 1 14.90 -118.40 -25.31
N LYS A 2 14.36 -118.06 -26.50
CA LYS A 2 14.16 -119.05 -27.61
C LYS A 2 15.44 -119.72 -28.12
N LEU A 3 16.55 -118.98 -28.22
CA LEU A 3 17.87 -119.52 -28.61
C LEU A 3 18.49 -120.43 -27.53
N LEU A 4 18.31 -120.09 -26.25
CA LEU A 4 18.79 -120.88 -25.12
C LEU A 4 18.00 -122.19 -24.99
N ILE A 5 16.67 -122.14 -25.17
CA ILE A 5 15.80 -123.32 -25.19
C ILE A 5 16.09 -124.21 -26.40
N GLY A 6 16.37 -123.61 -27.57
CA GLY A 6 16.78 -124.35 -28.76
C GLY A 6 18.15 -125.03 -28.61
N PHE A 7 19.12 -124.33 -28.02
CA PHE A 7 20.46 -124.88 -27.74
C PHE A 7 20.40 -125.98 -26.66
N LEU A 8 19.68 -125.76 -25.56
CA LEU A 8 19.44 -126.80 -24.55
C LEU A 8 18.72 -127.99 -25.17
N SER A 9 17.67 -127.81 -25.98
CA SER A 9 16.98 -128.93 -26.63
C SER A 9 17.89 -129.72 -27.57
N PHE A 10 18.73 -129.04 -28.36
CA PHE A 10 19.69 -129.68 -29.26
C PHE A 10 20.77 -130.46 -28.49
N VAL A 11 21.29 -129.89 -27.41
CA VAL A 11 22.26 -130.55 -26.51
C VAL A 11 21.62 -131.74 -25.80
N THR A 12 20.37 -131.63 -25.33
CA THR A 12 19.63 -132.75 -24.73
C THR A 12 19.42 -133.89 -25.74
N ILE A 13 19.15 -133.58 -27.01
CA ILE A 13 18.98 -134.60 -28.07
C ILE A 13 20.29 -135.35 -28.34
N ILE A 14 21.41 -134.63 -28.48
CA ILE A 14 22.73 -135.25 -28.67
C ILE A 14 23.11 -136.12 -27.47
N ILE A 15 22.73 -135.70 -26.27
CA ILE A 15 23.07 -136.39 -25.03
C ILE A 15 22.18 -137.61 -24.80
N VAL A 16 20.89 -137.55 -25.12
CA VAL A 16 20.00 -138.73 -25.13
C VAL A 16 20.52 -139.76 -26.13
N ALA A 17 21.01 -139.32 -27.30
CA ALA A 17 21.65 -140.20 -28.27
C ALA A 17 22.94 -140.84 -27.71
N ALA A 18 23.81 -140.08 -27.04
CA ALA A 18 25.05 -140.59 -26.44
C ALA A 18 24.82 -141.53 -25.23
N ILE A 19 23.77 -141.28 -24.42
CA ILE A 19 23.38 -142.15 -23.30
C ILE A 19 22.78 -143.46 -23.81
N PHE A 20 22.01 -143.41 -24.91
CA PHE A 20 21.43 -144.61 -25.52
C PHE A 20 22.55 -145.51 -26.10
N ASP A 21 23.52 -144.92 -26.79
CA ASP A 21 24.68 -145.60 -27.38
C ASP A 21 25.63 -146.20 -26.30
N MET A 22 25.74 -145.55 -25.14
CA MET A 22 26.55 -146.05 -24.01
C MET A 22 25.85 -147.11 -23.15
N SER A 23 24.53 -147.26 -23.24
CA SER A 23 23.76 -148.24 -22.44
C SER A 23 24.02 -149.70 -22.82
N GLU A 24 24.65 -149.96 -23.99
CA GLU A 24 25.13 -151.31 -24.36
C GLU A 24 26.39 -151.74 -23.61
N THR A 25 27.14 -150.80 -23.00
CA THR A 25 28.35 -151.09 -22.21
C THR A 25 28.08 -150.92 -20.72
N ASN A 26 27.99 -152.04 -20.00
CA ASN A 26 27.52 -152.21 -18.62
C ASN A 26 28.39 -151.54 -17.51
N ASN A 27 28.81 -150.29 -17.66
CA ASN A 27 29.69 -149.60 -16.70
C ASN A 27 29.00 -148.39 -16.05
N LEU A 28 28.35 -148.63 -14.91
CA LEU A 28 27.60 -147.63 -14.12
C LEU A 28 28.40 -146.34 -13.84
N TYR A 29 29.72 -146.44 -13.72
CA TYR A 29 30.61 -145.30 -13.44
C TYR A 29 30.66 -144.27 -14.58
N THR A 30 30.65 -144.68 -15.85
CA THR A 30 30.73 -143.75 -16.98
C THR A 30 29.42 -142.98 -17.16
N VAL A 31 28.28 -143.62 -16.93
CA VAL A 31 26.95 -142.98 -16.94
C VAL A 31 26.80 -141.97 -15.79
N LEU A 32 27.26 -142.31 -14.58
CA LEU A 32 27.24 -141.38 -13.45
C LEU A 32 28.15 -140.16 -13.69
N LEU A 33 29.32 -140.36 -14.31
CA LEU A 33 30.25 -139.27 -14.63
C LEU A 33 29.70 -138.31 -15.69
N SER A 34 29.04 -138.81 -16.74
CA SER A 34 28.45 -137.96 -17.79
C SER A 34 27.27 -137.14 -17.25
N ILE A 35 26.44 -137.72 -16.38
CA ILE A 35 25.37 -136.99 -15.67
C ILE A 35 25.97 -135.90 -14.77
N ALA A 36 27.05 -136.17 -14.06
CA ALA A 36 27.71 -135.18 -13.19
C ALA A 36 28.30 -133.99 -13.99
N ILE A 37 28.89 -134.25 -15.15
CA ILE A 37 29.42 -133.20 -16.04
C ILE A 37 28.27 -132.34 -16.59
N LEU A 38 27.17 -132.97 -17.01
CA LEU A 38 25.96 -132.28 -17.46
C LEU A 38 25.40 -131.36 -16.37
N LEU A 39 25.27 -131.87 -15.14
CA LEU A 39 24.73 -131.09 -14.04
C LEU A 39 25.59 -129.85 -13.76
N ASN A 40 26.92 -129.99 -13.79
CA ASN A 40 27.85 -128.87 -13.65
C ASN A 40 27.71 -127.85 -14.80
N PHE A 41 27.55 -128.30 -16.04
CA PHE A 41 27.37 -127.41 -17.18
C PHE A 41 26.04 -126.64 -17.13
N ILE A 42 24.96 -127.30 -16.69
CA ILE A 42 23.65 -126.66 -16.48
C ILE A 42 23.75 -125.63 -15.35
N ILE A 43 24.36 -125.99 -14.21
CA ILE A 43 24.57 -125.07 -13.08
C ILE A 43 25.40 -123.86 -13.53
N ALA A 44 26.50 -124.08 -14.27
CA ALA A 44 27.33 -122.99 -14.81
C ALA A 44 26.55 -122.11 -15.79
N SER A 45 25.75 -122.70 -16.69
CA SER A 45 24.95 -121.94 -17.66
C SER A 45 23.85 -121.12 -16.98
N ILE A 46 23.19 -121.68 -15.98
CA ILE A 46 22.19 -120.99 -15.14
C ILE A 46 22.87 -119.85 -14.36
N ALA A 47 24.03 -120.12 -13.75
CA ALA A 47 24.80 -119.11 -13.03
C ALA A 47 25.23 -117.96 -13.96
N ILE A 48 25.73 -118.27 -15.16
CA ILE A 48 26.09 -117.26 -16.17
C ILE A 48 24.85 -116.48 -16.62
N TYR A 49 23.72 -117.15 -16.82
CA TYR A 49 22.46 -116.50 -17.20
C TYR A 49 21.97 -115.53 -16.13
N TYR A 50 21.84 -115.98 -14.88
CA TYR A 50 21.41 -115.11 -13.77
C TYR A 50 22.40 -113.99 -13.51
N ASN A 51 23.71 -114.26 -13.59
CA ASN A 51 24.74 -113.22 -13.46
C ASN A 51 24.58 -112.16 -14.56
N ARG A 52 24.39 -112.58 -15.81
CA ARG A 52 24.15 -111.67 -16.93
C ARG A 52 22.82 -110.90 -16.84
N GLU A 53 21.77 -111.53 -16.33
CA GLU A 53 20.46 -110.90 -16.14
C GLU A 53 20.49 -109.87 -15.00
N ILE A 54 21.13 -110.19 -13.87
CA ILE A 54 21.33 -109.25 -12.75
C ILE A 54 22.20 -108.08 -13.19
N LEU A 55 23.32 -108.33 -13.89
CA LEU A 55 24.16 -107.26 -14.43
C LEU A 55 23.40 -106.38 -15.43
N ARG A 56 22.40 -106.92 -16.13
CA ARG A 56 21.54 -106.14 -17.04
C ARG A 56 20.55 -105.25 -16.28
N GLU A 57 19.92 -105.76 -15.22
CA GLU A 57 19.00 -104.98 -14.37
C GLU A 57 19.72 -103.94 -13.49
N VAL A 58 20.91 -104.25 -13.02
CA VAL A 58 21.76 -103.33 -12.25
C VAL A 58 22.47 -102.34 -13.18
N GLY A 59 22.81 -102.78 -14.38
CA GLY A 59 23.38 -101.97 -15.46
C GLY A 59 24.85 -101.60 -15.30
N GLY A 60 25.55 -102.27 -14.37
CA GLY A 60 26.96 -102.05 -14.07
C GLY A 60 27.43 -102.98 -12.94
N GLU A 61 28.70 -102.87 -12.54
CA GLU A 61 29.21 -103.60 -11.38
C GLU A 61 28.61 -103.05 -10.07
N PRO A 62 28.01 -103.90 -9.21
CA PRO A 62 27.40 -103.45 -7.95
C PRO A 62 28.36 -102.70 -7.01
N ALA A 63 29.65 -103.07 -7.03
CA ALA A 63 30.69 -102.42 -6.22
C ALA A 63 30.89 -100.96 -6.65
N THR A 64 30.94 -100.70 -7.96
CA THR A 64 31.06 -99.35 -8.53
C THR A 64 29.85 -98.49 -8.20
N ILE A 65 28.64 -99.04 -8.34
CA ILE A 65 27.41 -98.33 -7.95
C ILE A 65 27.42 -98.00 -6.45
N ALA A 66 27.78 -98.96 -5.59
CA ALA A 66 27.86 -98.75 -4.15
C ALA A 66 28.85 -97.62 -3.79
N GLN A 67 30.03 -97.63 -4.42
CA GLN A 67 31.04 -96.58 -4.24
C GLN A 67 30.51 -95.22 -4.69
N ILE A 68 29.94 -95.11 -5.89
CA ILE A 68 29.34 -93.86 -6.39
C ILE A 68 28.25 -93.37 -5.43
N THR A 69 27.36 -94.26 -4.99
CA THR A 69 26.29 -93.87 -4.05
C THR A 69 26.82 -93.42 -2.69
N GLN A 70 27.97 -93.94 -2.24
CA GLN A 70 28.61 -93.51 -1.00
C GLN A 70 29.24 -92.12 -1.13
N GLU A 71 29.88 -91.82 -2.26
CA GLU A 71 30.40 -90.48 -2.58
C GLU A 71 29.27 -89.45 -2.67
N VAL A 72 28.17 -89.81 -3.33
CA VAL A 72 26.96 -88.97 -3.42
C VAL A 72 26.36 -88.72 -2.04
N ALA A 73 26.29 -89.75 -1.18
CA ALA A 73 25.80 -89.61 0.19
C ALA A 73 26.73 -88.74 1.07
N ALA A 74 28.03 -88.69 0.75
CA ALA A 74 28.99 -87.79 1.38
C ALA A 74 28.92 -86.34 0.84
N GLY A 75 28.08 -86.06 -0.17
CA GLY A 75 27.92 -84.75 -0.78
C GLY A 75 28.93 -84.47 -1.91
N HIS A 76 29.69 -85.48 -2.34
CA HIS A 76 30.61 -85.37 -3.46
C HIS A 76 29.91 -85.74 -4.75
N PHE A 77 29.45 -84.72 -5.46
CA PHE A 77 28.75 -84.92 -6.74
C PHE A 77 29.69 -84.91 -7.93
N ASP A 78 30.95 -84.48 -7.80
CA ASP A 78 31.91 -84.38 -8.91
C ASP A 78 32.52 -85.73 -9.32
N ILE A 79 31.64 -86.64 -9.70
CA ILE A 79 31.98 -87.99 -10.13
C ILE A 79 31.98 -88.01 -11.66
N GLU A 80 33.01 -88.60 -12.24
CA GLU A 80 33.05 -88.93 -13.68
C GLU A 80 32.48 -90.33 -13.88
N PHE A 81 31.51 -90.46 -14.80
CA PHE A 81 30.93 -91.73 -15.17
C PHE A 81 31.69 -92.30 -16.38
N GLU A 82 32.14 -93.56 -16.28
CA GLU A 82 32.84 -94.23 -17.38
C GLU A 82 31.93 -94.38 -18.60
N SER A 83 32.38 -93.92 -19.76
CA SER A 83 31.60 -93.87 -20.99
C SER A 83 31.79 -95.12 -21.88
N ASP A 84 31.94 -96.32 -21.32
CA ASP A 84 32.26 -97.49 -22.15
C ASP A 84 31.02 -98.23 -22.69
N LYS A 85 30.92 -98.24 -24.02
CA LYS A 85 30.06 -99.05 -24.93
C LYS A 85 28.69 -99.50 -24.41
N GLY A 86 27.82 -98.54 -24.18
CA GLY A 86 26.37 -98.74 -24.10
C GLY A 86 25.69 -97.56 -23.40
N SER A 87 24.41 -97.30 -23.70
CA SER A 87 23.64 -96.43 -22.83
C SER A 87 23.55 -97.10 -21.45
N PRO A 88 23.91 -96.42 -20.36
CA PRO A 88 23.79 -96.97 -19.02
C PRO A 88 22.32 -97.40 -18.82
N THR A 89 22.11 -98.59 -18.26
CA THR A 89 20.76 -99.11 -17.94
C THR A 89 20.60 -99.33 -16.45
N GLY A 90 19.39 -99.64 -15.99
CA GLY A 90 19.19 -100.10 -14.62
C GLY A 90 19.47 -99.06 -13.53
N ILE A 91 20.00 -99.52 -12.40
CA ILE A 91 20.30 -98.69 -11.22
C ILE A 91 21.45 -97.71 -11.52
N TYR A 92 22.48 -98.15 -12.25
CA TYR A 92 23.60 -97.29 -12.62
C TYR A 92 23.15 -96.04 -13.37
N ALA A 93 22.24 -96.20 -14.36
CA ALA A 93 21.66 -95.08 -15.10
C ALA A 93 20.84 -94.12 -14.22
N ALA A 94 20.05 -94.68 -13.30
CA ALA A 94 19.25 -93.87 -12.37
C ALA A 94 20.14 -93.06 -11.42
N VAL A 95 21.23 -93.65 -10.91
CA VAL A 95 22.22 -92.95 -10.08
C VAL A 95 22.96 -91.88 -10.90
N GLN A 96 23.35 -92.19 -12.14
CA GLN A 96 23.98 -91.22 -13.02
C GLN A 96 23.08 -90.01 -13.29
N MET A 97 21.81 -90.22 -13.69
CA MET A 97 20.85 -89.13 -13.88
C MET A 97 20.63 -88.32 -12.60
N MET A 98 20.58 -88.98 -11.43
CA MET A 98 20.47 -88.29 -10.15
C MET A 98 21.68 -87.37 -9.92
N VAL A 99 22.90 -87.86 -10.11
CA VAL A 99 24.13 -87.07 -9.92
C VAL A 99 24.21 -85.92 -10.91
N GLU A 100 23.91 -86.16 -12.19
CA GLU A 100 23.87 -85.11 -13.20
C GLU A 100 22.83 -84.03 -12.86
N ASN A 101 21.63 -84.41 -12.42
CA ASN A 101 20.62 -83.47 -11.95
C ASN A 101 21.09 -82.66 -10.73
N GLN A 102 21.77 -83.28 -9.77
CA GLN A 102 22.32 -82.59 -8.59
C GLN A 102 23.46 -81.64 -8.98
N LYS A 103 24.37 -82.03 -9.88
CA LYS A 103 25.41 -81.14 -10.44
C LYS A 103 24.76 -79.91 -11.11
N SER A 104 23.77 -80.14 -11.97
CA SER A 104 23.06 -79.06 -12.65
C SER A 104 22.35 -78.12 -11.68
N MET A 105 21.70 -78.67 -10.64
CA MET A 105 21.03 -77.89 -9.60
C MET A 105 22.03 -77.03 -8.81
N ASN A 106 23.16 -77.60 -8.39
CA ASN A 106 24.18 -76.86 -7.66
C ASN A 106 24.77 -75.71 -8.49
N ASN A 107 25.04 -75.95 -9.77
CA ASN A 107 25.52 -74.91 -10.67
C ASN A 107 24.51 -73.77 -10.84
N GLU A 108 23.22 -74.09 -10.94
CA GLU A 108 22.15 -73.08 -11.00
C GLU A 108 22.05 -72.29 -9.69
N ILE A 109 22.18 -72.94 -8.53
CA ILE A 109 22.22 -72.26 -7.22
C ILE A 109 23.40 -71.30 -7.15
N TYR A 110 24.60 -71.72 -7.57
CA TYR A 110 25.78 -70.84 -7.55
C TYR A 110 25.58 -69.62 -8.45
N LYS A 111 25.02 -69.81 -9.64
CA LYS A 111 24.68 -68.72 -10.55
C LYS A 111 23.64 -67.77 -9.94
N GLN A 112 22.58 -68.28 -9.32
CA GLN A 112 21.57 -67.47 -8.64
C GLN A 112 22.15 -66.70 -7.46
N MET A 113 23.05 -67.31 -6.68
CA MET A 113 23.73 -66.64 -5.56
C MET A 113 24.58 -65.47 -6.05
N GLU A 114 25.27 -65.62 -7.18
CA GLU A 114 26.02 -64.53 -7.80
C GLU A 114 25.09 -63.40 -8.28
N GLU A 115 24.00 -63.73 -8.97
CA GLU A 115 22.99 -62.76 -9.41
C GLU A 115 22.34 -62.01 -8.23
N ILE A 116 22.01 -62.71 -7.15
CA ILE A 116 21.48 -62.11 -5.91
C ILE A 116 22.51 -61.17 -5.30
N GLY A 117 23.78 -61.59 -5.20
CA GLY A 117 24.85 -60.75 -4.66
C GLY A 117 25.05 -59.47 -5.46
N GLN A 118 24.98 -59.55 -6.79
CA GLN A 118 25.03 -58.38 -7.68
C GLN A 118 23.83 -57.45 -7.45
N GLN A 119 22.60 -58.00 -7.34
CA GLN A 119 21.41 -57.20 -7.06
C GLN A 119 21.45 -56.52 -5.68
N ASP A 120 21.95 -57.21 -4.66
CA ASP A 120 22.06 -56.67 -3.31
C ASP A 120 23.08 -55.53 -3.24
N TRP A 121 24.20 -55.65 -3.97
CA TRP A 121 25.16 -54.56 -4.14
C TRP A 121 24.50 -53.34 -4.80
N LEU A 122 23.82 -53.52 -5.94
CA LEU A 122 23.10 -52.42 -6.61
C LEU A 122 22.09 -51.72 -5.70
N LYS A 123 21.24 -52.49 -4.99
CA LYS A 123 20.21 -51.95 -4.10
C LYS A 123 20.80 -51.22 -2.91
N THR A 124 21.87 -51.75 -2.34
CA THR A 124 22.58 -51.13 -1.22
C THR A 124 23.21 -49.80 -1.67
N GLY A 125 23.86 -49.78 -2.83
CA GLY A 125 24.40 -48.56 -3.43
C GLY A 125 23.32 -47.50 -3.65
N GLN A 126 22.16 -47.89 -4.17
CA GLN A 126 21.03 -46.96 -4.38
C GLN A 126 20.46 -46.43 -3.07
N GLY A 127 20.34 -47.28 -2.05
CA GLY A 127 19.89 -46.87 -0.71
C GLY A 127 20.82 -45.82 -0.10
N LEU A 128 22.12 -46.11 -0.08
CA LEU A 128 23.14 -45.19 0.44
C LEU A 128 23.21 -43.88 -0.35
N LEU A 129 23.09 -43.93 -1.68
CA LEU A 129 23.02 -42.73 -2.52
C LEU A 129 21.83 -41.85 -2.13
N ASN A 130 20.65 -42.45 -1.94
CA ASN A 130 19.45 -41.74 -1.53
C ASN A 130 19.60 -41.09 -0.14
N ASP A 131 20.27 -41.75 0.80
CA ASP A 131 20.57 -41.19 2.11
C ASP A 131 21.46 -39.94 1.99
N HIS A 132 22.48 -39.98 1.12
CA HIS A 132 23.37 -38.84 0.85
C HIS A 132 22.69 -37.67 0.12
N MET A 133 21.59 -37.92 -0.60
CA MET A 133 20.81 -36.89 -1.30
C MET A 133 19.65 -36.32 -0.45
N SER A 134 19.31 -36.98 0.65
CA SER A 134 18.19 -36.62 1.51
C SER A 134 18.52 -35.41 2.41
N GLY A 135 17.47 -34.76 2.95
CA GLY A 135 17.63 -33.70 3.96
C GLY A 135 17.53 -32.26 3.46
N GLY A 136 16.99 -32.02 2.28
CA GLY A 136 16.71 -30.64 1.80
C GLY A 136 17.97 -29.82 1.51
N LEU A 137 19.04 -30.49 1.12
CA LEU A 137 20.35 -29.88 0.85
C LEU A 137 20.27 -28.84 -0.28
N ASP A 138 21.15 -27.83 -0.18
CA ASP A 138 21.42 -26.91 -1.27
C ASP A 138 22.15 -27.63 -2.43
N ILE A 139 22.07 -27.07 -3.63
CA ILE A 139 22.57 -27.73 -4.84
C ILE A 139 24.08 -28.02 -4.80
N VAL A 140 24.88 -27.17 -4.15
CA VAL A 140 26.34 -27.34 -4.08
C VAL A 140 26.67 -28.48 -3.12
N THR A 141 26.08 -28.48 -1.93
CA THR A 141 26.26 -29.55 -0.94
C THR A 141 25.74 -30.89 -1.48
N LEU A 142 24.56 -30.90 -2.10
CA LEU A 142 23.99 -32.08 -2.75
C LEU A 142 24.95 -32.67 -3.79
N SER A 143 25.45 -31.83 -4.70
CA SER A 143 26.33 -32.28 -5.79
C SER A 143 27.67 -32.80 -5.27
N LYS A 144 28.20 -32.20 -4.20
CA LYS A 144 29.42 -32.67 -3.53
C LYS A 144 29.21 -34.02 -2.85
N ASN A 145 28.09 -34.23 -2.18
CA ASN A 145 27.76 -35.51 -1.56
C ASN A 145 27.61 -36.61 -2.62
N ILE A 146 26.88 -36.32 -3.70
CA ILE A 146 26.68 -37.25 -4.82
C ILE A 146 28.02 -37.66 -5.42
N ILE A 147 28.84 -36.69 -5.87
CA ILE A 147 30.09 -37.03 -6.57
C ILE A 147 31.09 -37.75 -5.65
N SER A 148 31.15 -37.37 -4.37
CA SER A 148 32.00 -38.04 -3.40
C SER A 148 31.55 -39.48 -3.14
N PHE A 149 30.24 -39.70 -3.00
CA PHE A 149 29.70 -41.03 -2.79
C PHE A 149 29.91 -41.92 -4.02
N LEU A 150 29.49 -41.47 -5.22
CA LEU A 150 29.62 -42.25 -6.44
C LEU A 150 31.07 -42.66 -6.68
N THR A 151 31.99 -41.70 -6.65
CA THR A 151 33.42 -41.94 -6.93
C THR A 151 34.02 -42.95 -5.94
N THR A 152 33.64 -42.87 -4.65
CA THR A 152 34.12 -43.81 -3.63
C THR A 152 33.48 -45.18 -3.77
N TYR A 153 32.18 -45.25 -4.03
CA TYR A 153 31.41 -46.51 -4.07
C TYR A 153 31.78 -47.38 -5.27
N VAL A 154 32.09 -46.76 -6.41
CA VAL A 154 32.58 -47.46 -7.62
C VAL A 154 34.10 -47.57 -7.67
N GLU A 155 34.80 -47.19 -6.60
CA GLU A 155 36.26 -47.27 -6.48
C GLU A 155 37.04 -46.50 -7.57
N ALA A 156 36.46 -45.42 -8.08
CA ALA A 156 37.11 -44.51 -9.03
C ALA A 156 38.06 -43.54 -8.31
N GLN A 157 38.98 -42.92 -9.07
CA GLN A 157 39.99 -42.02 -8.49
C GLN A 157 39.61 -40.53 -8.63
N VAL A 158 38.77 -40.19 -9.61
CA VAL A 158 38.32 -38.81 -9.82
C VAL A 158 36.87 -38.78 -10.27
N GLY A 159 36.15 -37.77 -9.81
CA GLY A 159 34.78 -37.48 -10.21
C GLY A 159 34.59 -35.98 -10.41
N VAL A 160 33.87 -35.58 -11.46
CA VAL A 160 33.50 -34.19 -11.73
C VAL A 160 32.00 -34.11 -11.96
N PHE A 161 31.36 -33.15 -11.31
CA PHE A 161 29.92 -32.91 -11.42
C PHE A 161 29.68 -31.58 -12.14
N TYR A 162 29.10 -31.68 -13.34
CA TYR A 162 28.70 -30.55 -14.16
C TYR A 162 27.20 -30.33 -14.04
N LEU A 163 26.79 -29.12 -13.69
CA LEU A 163 25.38 -28.73 -13.66
C LEU A 163 25.06 -27.80 -14.82
N LEU A 164 23.92 -28.05 -15.46
CA LEU A 164 23.40 -27.18 -16.51
C LEU A 164 23.01 -25.83 -15.92
N HIS A 165 23.57 -24.76 -16.48
CA HIS A 165 23.17 -23.39 -16.22
C HIS A 165 22.45 -22.85 -17.45
N THR A 166 21.24 -22.36 -17.25
CA THR A 166 20.46 -21.65 -18.26
C THR A 166 20.50 -20.17 -17.92
N ASP A 167 21.47 -19.46 -18.50
CA ASP A 167 21.50 -17.99 -18.51
C ASP A 167 20.84 -17.47 -19.81
N ASP A 168 20.49 -16.19 -19.87
CA ASP A 168 19.65 -15.57 -20.93
C ASP A 168 20.17 -15.69 -22.39
N GLN A 169 21.36 -16.25 -22.61
CA GLN A 169 21.93 -16.43 -23.95
C GLN A 169 21.87 -17.89 -24.44
N LYS A 170 22.57 -18.80 -23.76
CA LYS A 170 22.73 -20.20 -24.16
C LYS A 170 22.95 -21.11 -22.94
N PRO A 171 22.43 -22.35 -22.98
CA PRO A 171 22.70 -23.35 -21.94
C PRO A 171 24.16 -23.80 -21.98
N TYR A 172 24.80 -23.85 -20.82
CA TYR A 172 26.16 -24.39 -20.66
C TYR A 172 26.27 -25.21 -19.39
N LEU A 173 27.15 -26.22 -19.41
CA LEU A 173 27.48 -27.07 -18.28
C LEU A 173 28.64 -26.45 -17.51
N LYS A 174 28.51 -26.34 -16.19
CA LYS A 174 29.54 -25.77 -15.32
C LYS A 174 29.88 -26.73 -14.20
N VAL A 175 31.17 -26.88 -13.90
CA VAL A 175 31.62 -27.63 -12.72
C VAL A 175 31.10 -26.96 -11.44
N ILE A 176 30.36 -27.70 -10.62
CA ILE A 176 29.87 -27.23 -9.30
C ILE A 176 30.41 -28.06 -8.13
N ALA A 177 30.83 -29.29 -8.40
CA ALA A 177 31.46 -30.16 -7.41
C ALA A 177 32.44 -31.12 -8.08
N SER A 178 33.39 -31.63 -7.30
CA SER A 178 34.34 -32.62 -7.76
C SER A 178 34.92 -33.43 -6.59
N TYR A 179 35.50 -34.58 -6.91
CA TYR A 179 36.21 -35.48 -6.01
C TYR A 179 37.56 -35.84 -6.64
N GLY A 180 38.68 -35.65 -5.94
CA GLY A 180 40.01 -35.97 -6.46
C GLY A 180 40.48 -35.12 -7.64
N TYR A 181 39.70 -34.12 -8.06
CA TYR A 181 39.99 -33.24 -9.20
C TYR A 181 40.79 -32.02 -8.75
N THR A 182 41.91 -31.74 -9.44
CA THR A 182 42.62 -30.46 -9.29
C THR A 182 42.31 -29.56 -10.48
N ALA A 183 41.67 -28.42 -10.21
CA ALA A 183 41.32 -27.45 -11.25
C ALA A 183 42.60 -26.89 -11.92
N SER A 184 42.77 -27.19 -13.21
CA SER A 184 43.83 -26.59 -14.02
C SER A 184 43.35 -25.30 -14.65
N LYS A 185 44.20 -24.25 -14.65
CA LYS A 185 43.92 -22.97 -15.34
C LYS A 185 43.78 -23.10 -16.86
N THR A 186 44.20 -24.23 -17.44
CA THR A 186 44.20 -24.46 -18.89
C THR A 186 43.01 -25.27 -19.40
N ILE A 187 42.20 -25.89 -18.52
CA ILE A 187 41.05 -26.72 -18.91
C ILE A 187 39.77 -25.91 -18.75
N PRO A 188 38.89 -25.84 -19.77
CA PRO A 188 37.61 -25.15 -19.65
C PRO A 188 36.78 -25.71 -18.49
N HIS A 189 36.28 -24.85 -17.62
CA HIS A 189 35.35 -25.23 -16.53
C HIS A 189 33.87 -25.10 -16.95
N GLN A 190 33.65 -24.75 -18.22
CA GLN A 190 32.34 -24.55 -18.83
C GLN A 190 32.33 -25.17 -20.23
N PHE A 191 31.24 -25.84 -20.58
CA PHE A 191 31.05 -26.51 -21.87
C PHE A 191 29.66 -26.16 -22.42
N GLU A 192 29.55 -25.65 -23.65
CA GLU A 192 28.25 -25.57 -24.34
C GLU A 192 27.81 -26.99 -24.77
N PHE A 193 26.53 -27.15 -25.14
CA PHE A 193 26.09 -28.40 -25.75
C PHE A 193 26.81 -28.65 -27.08
N GLY A 194 27.31 -29.88 -27.24
CA GLY A 194 28.19 -30.27 -28.35
C GLY A 194 29.69 -29.97 -28.15
N ASP A 195 30.06 -29.19 -27.13
CA ASP A 195 31.47 -28.90 -26.85
C ASP A 195 32.15 -30.03 -26.05
N GLY A 196 33.15 -30.66 -26.66
CA GLY A 196 33.85 -31.79 -26.06
C GLY A 196 32.93 -32.96 -25.74
N LEU A 197 33.46 -33.97 -25.05
CA LEU A 197 32.65 -35.15 -24.72
C LEU A 197 31.58 -34.85 -23.65
N VAL A 198 31.83 -33.91 -22.74
CA VAL A 198 30.87 -33.48 -21.72
C VAL A 198 29.67 -32.78 -22.37
N GLY A 199 29.91 -31.82 -23.26
CA GLY A 199 28.85 -31.14 -24.01
C GLY A 199 28.12 -32.07 -24.98
N GLN A 200 28.83 -33.01 -25.63
CA GLN A 200 28.21 -33.99 -26.52
C GLN A 200 27.34 -35.01 -25.76
N ALA A 201 27.77 -35.47 -24.59
CA ALA A 201 26.99 -36.33 -23.71
C ALA A 201 25.65 -35.71 -23.35
N ALA A 202 25.66 -34.42 -23.00
CA ALA A 202 24.43 -33.70 -22.72
C ALA A 202 23.56 -33.43 -23.96
N LEU A 203 24.17 -33.15 -25.12
CA LEU A 203 23.42 -32.92 -26.36
C LEU A 203 22.67 -34.17 -26.82
N GLU A 204 23.33 -35.33 -26.77
CA GLU A 204 22.74 -36.61 -27.19
C GLU A 204 21.96 -37.32 -26.07
N ASN A 205 22.04 -36.82 -24.83
CA ASN A 205 21.59 -37.51 -23.61
C ASN A 205 22.05 -38.98 -23.60
N LYS A 206 23.34 -39.19 -23.87
CA LYS A 206 23.94 -40.51 -24.05
C LYS A 206 25.23 -40.64 -23.25
N THR A 207 25.42 -41.80 -22.63
CA THR A 207 26.66 -42.17 -21.96
C THR A 207 27.79 -42.34 -22.97
N PHE A 208 28.92 -41.69 -22.70
CA PHE A 208 30.16 -41.88 -23.45
C PHE A 208 31.21 -42.56 -22.57
N PHE A 209 31.85 -43.57 -23.14
CA PHE A 209 32.99 -44.24 -22.51
C PHE A 209 34.22 -44.05 -23.37
N ARG A 210 35.30 -43.56 -22.76
CA ARG A 210 36.58 -43.40 -23.44
C ARG A 210 37.69 -44.10 -22.70
N THR A 211 38.46 -44.87 -23.46
CA THR A 211 39.59 -45.67 -23.00
C THR A 211 40.89 -45.17 -23.62
N ASN A 212 42.01 -45.43 -22.95
CA ASN A 212 43.36 -45.07 -23.40
C ASN A 212 43.49 -43.57 -23.71
N MET A 213 43.15 -42.73 -22.73
CA MET A 213 43.38 -41.29 -22.80
C MET A 213 44.87 -40.98 -23.02
N PRO A 214 45.23 -40.11 -23.99
CA PRO A 214 46.61 -39.67 -24.20
C PRO A 214 47.16 -38.96 -22.96
N GLU A 215 48.39 -39.29 -22.54
CA GLU A 215 49.07 -38.71 -21.36
C GLU A 215 49.15 -37.17 -21.41
N GLU A 216 49.13 -36.57 -22.59
CA GLU A 216 49.24 -35.13 -22.80
C GLU A 216 47.90 -34.37 -22.64
N SER A 217 46.78 -35.08 -22.49
CA SER A 217 45.43 -34.50 -22.62
C SER A 217 44.54 -34.53 -21.38
N ALA A 218 45.08 -34.92 -20.23
CA ALA A 218 44.22 -35.34 -19.12
C ALA A 218 44.12 -34.37 -17.94
N ILE A 219 42.91 -34.36 -17.40
CA ILE A 219 42.54 -33.94 -16.05
C ILE A 219 43.56 -34.49 -15.03
N ILE A 220 44.10 -33.62 -14.18
CA ILE A 220 45.18 -33.96 -13.25
C ILE A 220 44.61 -34.31 -11.88
N ILE A 221 44.79 -35.56 -11.45
CA ILE A 221 44.71 -35.93 -10.04
C ILE A 221 46.08 -35.61 -9.43
N GLN A 222 46.18 -34.51 -8.71
CA GLN A 222 47.43 -34.10 -8.08
C GLN A 222 47.41 -34.49 -6.60
N SER A 223 48.28 -35.42 -6.24
CA SER A 223 48.69 -35.66 -4.85
C SER A 223 49.98 -34.90 -4.57
N CYS A 224 50.27 -34.65 -3.29
CA CYS A 224 51.56 -34.08 -2.86
C CYS A 224 52.76 -34.93 -3.35
N MET A 225 52.56 -36.23 -3.57
CA MET A 225 53.61 -37.18 -3.93
C MET A 225 53.64 -37.59 -5.42
N THR A 226 52.53 -37.42 -6.16
CA THR A 226 52.43 -37.90 -7.55
C THR A 226 51.33 -37.18 -8.33
N MET A 227 51.44 -37.21 -9.65
CA MET A 227 50.37 -36.84 -10.58
C MET A 227 49.85 -38.12 -11.24
N LEU A 228 48.54 -38.29 -11.25
CA LEU A 228 47.86 -39.44 -11.84
C LEU A 228 46.85 -38.96 -12.88
N ILE A 229 46.80 -39.67 -14.01
CA ILE A 229 45.92 -39.41 -15.14
C ILE A 229 44.94 -40.58 -15.26
N PRO A 230 43.61 -40.33 -15.28
CA PRO A 230 42.64 -41.38 -15.54
C PRO A 230 42.79 -41.92 -16.97
N LEU A 231 43.03 -43.23 -17.11
CA LEU A 231 43.12 -43.92 -18.40
C LEU A 231 41.73 -44.21 -19.01
N HIS A 232 40.72 -44.31 -18.15
CA HIS A 232 39.35 -44.63 -18.54
C HIS A 232 38.40 -43.59 -17.94
N VAL A 233 37.52 -43.04 -18.77
CA VAL A 233 36.61 -41.97 -18.37
C VAL A 233 35.19 -42.34 -18.80
N PHE A 234 34.29 -42.34 -17.82
CA PHE A 234 32.85 -42.52 -17.98
C PHE A 234 32.17 -41.16 -17.89
N ILE A 235 31.42 -40.79 -18.93
CA ILE A 235 30.75 -39.49 -19.02
C ILE A 235 29.26 -39.76 -19.17
N ILE A 236 28.49 -39.42 -18.14
CA ILE A 236 27.11 -39.87 -17.96
C ILE A 236 26.22 -38.64 -17.76
N PRO A 237 25.31 -38.34 -18.69
CA PRO A 237 24.31 -37.31 -18.47
C PRO A 237 23.27 -37.81 -17.46
N PHE A 238 22.75 -36.89 -16.65
CA PHE A 238 21.56 -37.14 -15.85
C PHE A 238 20.46 -36.16 -16.22
N SER A 239 19.23 -36.68 -16.24
CA SER A 239 18.06 -35.95 -16.73
C SER A 239 16.88 -36.08 -15.77
N TYR A 240 16.02 -35.08 -15.79
CA TYR A 240 14.70 -35.12 -15.17
C TYR A 240 13.65 -34.88 -16.25
N ASP A 241 12.66 -35.78 -16.36
CA ASP A 241 11.61 -35.72 -17.38
C ASP A 241 12.16 -35.52 -18.82
N ASN A 242 13.16 -36.33 -19.18
CA ASN A 242 13.93 -36.27 -20.43
C ASN A 242 14.70 -34.95 -20.70
N ALA A 243 14.65 -33.97 -19.80
CA ALA A 243 15.48 -32.77 -19.87
C ALA A 243 16.80 -33.01 -19.12
N VAL A 244 17.93 -32.85 -19.82
CA VAL A 244 19.26 -32.97 -19.21
C VAL A 244 19.43 -31.89 -18.14
N LYS A 245 19.84 -32.31 -16.94
CA LYS A 245 20.12 -31.42 -15.80
C LYS A 245 21.62 -31.24 -15.57
N GLY A 246 22.43 -32.17 -16.04
CA GLY A 246 23.87 -32.08 -15.95
C GLY A 246 24.56 -33.33 -16.45
N VAL A 247 25.87 -33.38 -16.22
CA VAL A 247 26.74 -34.49 -16.62
C VAL A 247 27.67 -34.81 -15.47
N ILE A 248 27.89 -36.10 -15.24
CA ILE A 248 28.87 -36.61 -14.30
C ILE A 248 29.99 -37.28 -15.09
N GLU A 249 31.22 -36.96 -14.73
CA GLU A 249 32.42 -37.57 -15.31
C GLU A 249 33.15 -38.33 -14.20
N ILE A 250 33.44 -39.61 -14.43
CA ILE A 250 34.15 -40.50 -13.48
C ILE A 250 35.37 -41.08 -14.18
N GLY A 251 36.54 -40.94 -13.55
CA GLY A 251 37.81 -41.38 -14.08
C GLY A 251 38.44 -42.52 -13.28
N TYR A 252 38.89 -43.55 -14.00
CA TYR A 252 39.64 -44.70 -13.50
C TYR A 252 41.05 -44.67 -14.06
N SER A 253 42.03 -44.91 -13.19
CA SER A 253 43.46 -44.79 -13.53
C SER A 253 44.12 -46.13 -13.86
N HIS A 254 43.49 -47.26 -13.53
CA HIS A 254 44.07 -48.59 -13.71
C HIS A 254 43.06 -49.54 -14.37
N GLU A 255 42.08 -50.03 -13.60
CA GLU A 255 41.12 -51.01 -14.06
C GLU A 255 39.88 -50.36 -14.67
N MET A 256 39.29 -51.02 -15.66
CA MET A 256 38.01 -50.63 -16.22
C MET A 256 36.89 -50.88 -15.20
N PRO A 257 35.85 -50.03 -15.16
CA PRO A 257 34.67 -50.33 -14.35
C PRO A 257 34.01 -51.63 -14.80
N THR A 258 33.63 -52.47 -13.84
CA THR A 258 32.87 -53.70 -14.10
C THR A 258 31.48 -53.37 -14.67
N SER A 259 30.84 -54.32 -15.36
CA SER A 259 29.47 -54.12 -15.86
C SER A 259 28.50 -53.74 -14.74
N LEU A 260 28.68 -54.34 -13.56
CA LEU A 260 27.89 -54.04 -12.35
C LEU A 260 28.04 -52.57 -11.92
N GLN A 261 29.26 -52.04 -11.93
CA GLN A 261 29.52 -50.63 -11.61
C GLN A 261 28.94 -49.68 -12.67
N GLN A 262 29.01 -50.05 -13.96
CA GLN A 262 28.41 -49.27 -15.04
C GLN A 262 26.88 -49.22 -14.89
N ASP A 263 26.25 -50.37 -14.68
CA ASP A 263 24.80 -50.48 -14.46
C ASP A 263 24.35 -49.66 -13.23
N PHE A 264 25.14 -49.66 -12.15
CA PHE A 264 24.88 -48.83 -10.99
C PHE A 264 24.90 -47.34 -11.32
N LEU A 265 25.94 -46.87 -12.02
CA LEU A 265 26.09 -45.47 -12.38
C LEU A 265 24.93 -45.00 -13.28
N GLU A 266 24.54 -45.81 -14.26
CA GLU A 266 23.40 -45.50 -15.13
C GLU A 266 22.08 -45.41 -14.34
N GLN A 267 21.82 -46.37 -13.45
CA GLN A 267 20.62 -46.35 -12.60
C GLN A 267 20.62 -45.18 -11.61
N ALA A 268 21.79 -44.81 -11.08
CA ALA A 268 21.95 -43.68 -10.17
C ALA A 268 21.59 -42.33 -10.81
N MET A 269 21.79 -42.17 -12.13
CA MET A 269 21.50 -40.91 -12.81
C MET A 269 20.02 -40.51 -12.71
N GLN A 270 19.10 -41.49 -12.66
CA GLN A 270 17.67 -41.22 -12.53
C GLN A 270 17.34 -40.57 -11.18
N SER A 271 17.84 -41.12 -10.07
CA SER A 271 17.59 -40.57 -8.73
C SER A 271 18.31 -39.23 -8.53
N ILE A 272 19.51 -39.08 -9.10
CA ILE A 272 20.26 -37.82 -9.13
C ILE A 272 19.49 -36.73 -9.88
N GLY A 273 18.94 -37.04 -11.06
CA GLY A 273 18.13 -36.09 -11.83
C GLY A 273 16.92 -35.57 -11.05
N VAL A 274 16.22 -36.46 -10.36
CA VAL A 274 15.09 -36.09 -9.47
C VAL A 274 15.58 -35.23 -8.30
N ALA A 275 16.65 -35.62 -7.61
CA ALA A 275 17.17 -34.89 -6.45
C ALA A 275 17.66 -33.48 -6.81
N VAL A 276 18.39 -33.35 -7.93
CA VAL A 276 18.87 -32.07 -8.46
C VAL A 276 17.70 -31.18 -8.84
N ASN A 277 16.72 -31.69 -9.59
CA ASN A 277 15.54 -30.91 -9.96
C ASN A 277 14.75 -30.44 -8.74
N ALA A 278 14.63 -31.28 -7.71
CA ALA A 278 13.99 -30.91 -6.45
C ALA A 278 14.76 -29.80 -5.72
N ALA A 279 16.11 -29.84 -5.72
CA ALA A 279 16.93 -28.78 -5.14
C ALA A 279 16.79 -27.45 -5.89
N GLU A 280 16.86 -27.47 -7.23
CA GLU A 280 16.64 -26.28 -8.06
C GLU A 280 15.25 -25.68 -7.84
N SER A 281 14.22 -26.52 -7.83
CA SER A 281 12.83 -26.10 -7.63
C SER A 281 12.63 -25.45 -6.26
N ARG A 282 13.28 -25.97 -5.21
CA ARG A 282 13.26 -25.35 -3.87
C ARG A 282 13.89 -23.96 -3.89
N THR A 283 15.07 -23.80 -4.50
CA THR A 283 15.74 -22.50 -4.60
C THR A 283 14.91 -21.49 -5.38
N GLN A 284 14.32 -21.89 -6.50
CA GLN A 284 13.44 -21.01 -7.29
C GLN A 284 12.18 -20.64 -6.50
N MET A 285 11.57 -21.58 -5.80
CA MET A 285 10.40 -21.33 -4.96
C MET A 285 10.72 -20.33 -3.85
N GLN A 286 11.86 -20.46 -3.16
CA GLN A 286 12.30 -19.49 -2.15
C GLN A 286 12.46 -18.09 -2.73
N LYS A 287 13.05 -17.96 -3.92
CA LYS A 287 13.21 -16.69 -4.61
C LYS A 287 11.87 -16.05 -4.95
N VAL A 288 10.92 -16.83 -5.49
CA VAL A 288 9.58 -16.36 -5.84
C VAL A 288 8.76 -15.99 -4.60
N LEU A 289 8.86 -16.76 -3.52
CA LEU A 289 8.18 -16.47 -2.26
C LEU A 289 8.68 -15.16 -1.64
N GLU A 290 10.00 -14.92 -1.66
CA GLU A 290 10.55 -13.67 -1.15
C GLU A 290 10.12 -12.47 -1.99
N GLN A 291 10.11 -12.60 -3.32
CA GLN A 291 9.57 -11.57 -4.21
C GLN A 291 8.08 -11.29 -3.93
N SER A 292 7.29 -12.33 -3.72
CA SER A 292 5.87 -12.21 -3.37
C SER A 292 5.67 -11.52 -2.02
N ARG A 293 6.50 -11.84 -1.02
CA ARG A 293 6.46 -11.19 0.31
C ARG A 293 6.77 -9.70 0.22
N ILE A 294 7.83 -9.33 -0.49
CA ILE A 294 8.21 -7.92 -0.72
C ILE A 294 7.07 -7.19 -1.43
N GLN A 295 6.49 -7.80 -2.46
CA GLN A 295 5.37 -7.22 -3.19
C GLN A 295 4.13 -7.04 -2.29
N ALA A 296 3.81 -8.02 -1.43
CA ALA A 296 2.70 -7.91 -0.49
C ALA A 296 2.89 -6.78 0.54
N GLU A 297 4.12 -6.59 1.05
CA GLU A 297 4.46 -5.49 1.95
C GLU A 297 4.30 -4.11 1.26
N GLU A 298 4.76 -3.99 0.01
CA GLU A 298 4.58 -2.77 -0.78
C GLU A 298 3.09 -2.47 -1.03
N TRP A 299 2.31 -3.50 -1.40
CA TRP A 299 0.86 -3.38 -1.57
C TRP A 299 0.14 -2.96 -0.30
N GLN A 300 0.53 -3.53 0.84
CA GLN A 300 -0.05 -3.15 2.13
C GLN A 300 0.23 -1.68 2.45
N SER A 301 1.47 -1.24 2.28
CA SER A 301 1.84 0.18 2.47
C SER A 301 1.05 1.11 1.55
N GLN A 302 0.90 0.76 0.26
CA GLN A 302 0.10 1.56 -0.67
C GLN A 302 -1.38 1.58 -0.29
N SER A 303 -1.93 0.46 0.19
CA SER A 303 -3.32 0.39 0.65
C SER A 303 -3.55 1.26 1.89
N GLU A 304 -2.62 1.28 2.83
CA GLU A 304 -2.69 2.14 4.03
C GLU A 304 -2.61 3.63 3.63
N GLU A 305 -1.71 4.00 2.72
CA GLU A 305 -1.62 5.37 2.19
C GLU A 305 -2.90 5.81 1.48
N LEU A 306 -3.47 4.94 0.63
CA LEU A 306 -4.74 5.22 -0.05
C LEU A 306 -5.90 5.39 0.93
N GLN A 307 -5.94 4.60 2.02
CA GLN A 307 -6.96 4.76 3.06
C GLN A 307 -6.84 6.10 3.77
N VAL A 308 -5.62 6.53 4.11
CA VAL A 308 -5.39 7.85 4.70
C VAL A 308 -5.83 8.96 3.73
N GLN A 309 -5.45 8.87 2.46
CA GLN A 309 -5.87 9.83 1.43
C GLN A 309 -7.40 9.86 1.25
N GLN A 310 -8.07 8.71 1.29
CA GLN A 310 -9.54 8.65 1.22
C GLN A 310 -10.20 9.33 2.43
N GLU A 311 -9.65 9.14 3.64
CA GLU A 311 -10.18 9.79 4.84
C GLU A 311 -9.95 11.31 4.81
N GLU A 312 -8.77 11.76 4.39
CA GLU A 312 -8.47 13.19 4.21
C GLU A 312 -9.41 13.84 3.17
N LEU A 313 -9.64 13.17 2.04
CA LEU A 313 -10.60 13.63 1.03
C LEU A 313 -12.04 13.66 1.57
N ARG A 314 -12.43 12.71 2.41
CA ARG A 314 -13.76 12.72 3.04
C ARG A 314 -13.91 13.92 3.97
N GLN A 315 -12.92 14.15 4.84
CA GLN A 315 -12.92 15.30 5.76
C GLN A 315 -12.94 16.63 5.01
N LEU A 316 -12.14 16.76 3.95
CA LEU A 316 -12.11 17.97 3.13
C LEU A 316 -13.46 18.21 2.42
N ASN A 317 -14.10 17.15 1.92
CA ASN A 317 -15.44 17.28 1.33
C ASN A 317 -16.49 17.69 2.38
N GLU A 318 -16.46 17.11 3.58
CA GLU A 318 -17.35 17.48 4.68
C GLU A 318 -17.17 18.98 5.06
N GLU A 319 -15.93 19.46 5.17
CA GLU A 319 -15.63 20.88 5.44
C GLU A 319 -16.10 21.80 4.30
N LEU A 320 -15.92 21.39 3.04
CA LEU A 320 -16.40 22.14 1.87
C LEU A 320 -17.93 22.21 1.81
N GLU A 321 -18.63 21.14 2.17
CA GLU A 321 -20.09 21.13 2.26
C GLU A 321 -20.58 22.08 3.36
N GLU A 322 -19.96 22.07 4.55
CA GLU A 322 -20.27 22.99 5.63
C GLU A 322 -20.05 24.45 5.22
N ARG A 323 -18.90 24.76 4.59
CA ARG A 323 -18.60 26.09 4.07
C ARG A 323 -19.58 26.56 3.00
N ASN A 324 -19.98 25.67 2.09
CA ASN A 324 -21.00 26.00 1.09
C ASN A 324 -22.34 26.32 1.78
N HIS A 325 -22.72 25.55 2.80
CA HIS A 325 -23.95 25.82 3.54
C HIS A 325 -23.90 27.17 4.29
N GLU A 326 -22.79 27.50 4.94
CA GLU A 326 -22.57 28.81 5.57
C GLU A 326 -22.69 29.96 4.54
N LEU A 327 -22.08 29.80 3.36
CA LEU A 327 -22.13 30.80 2.30
C LEU A 327 -23.55 30.97 1.73
N GLU A 328 -24.32 29.88 1.60
CA GLU A 328 -25.72 29.96 1.19
C GLU A 328 -26.57 30.69 2.24
N GLN A 329 -26.37 30.42 3.53
CA GLN A 329 -27.04 31.12 4.62
C GLN A 329 -26.71 32.61 4.60
N GLN A 330 -25.42 32.98 4.53
CA GLN A 330 -25.00 34.38 4.42
C GLN A 330 -25.59 35.06 3.17
N GLY A 331 -25.62 34.35 2.03
CA GLY A 331 -26.22 34.86 0.81
C GLY A 331 -27.72 35.16 0.97
N ASN A 332 -28.45 34.32 1.69
CA ASN A 332 -29.86 34.52 1.99
C ASN A 332 -30.08 35.67 2.99
N GLU A 333 -29.30 35.74 4.07
CA GLU A 333 -29.35 36.85 5.04
C GLU A 333 -29.06 38.21 4.38
N ILE A 334 -28.04 38.28 3.54
CA ILE A 334 -27.72 39.49 2.77
C ILE A 334 -28.88 39.87 1.85
N ARG A 335 -29.54 38.90 1.22
CA ARG A 335 -30.70 39.15 0.35
C ARG A 335 -31.89 39.68 1.16
N GLU A 336 -32.19 39.12 2.33
CA GLU A 336 -33.24 39.61 3.21
C GLU A 336 -32.93 41.02 3.73
N ASN A 337 -31.72 41.25 4.22
CA ASN A 337 -31.28 42.56 4.70
C ASN A 337 -31.36 43.64 3.60
N ASN A 338 -31.00 43.29 2.35
CA ASN A 338 -31.15 44.21 1.22
C ASN A 338 -32.62 44.56 0.94
N LEU A 339 -33.56 43.62 1.07
CA LEU A 339 -35.00 43.90 0.92
C LEU A 339 -35.51 44.84 2.03
N VAL A 340 -35.09 44.60 3.28
CA VAL A 340 -35.44 45.46 4.41
C VAL A 340 -34.87 46.87 4.20
N LEU A 341 -33.60 46.98 3.81
CA LEU A 341 -32.93 48.25 3.56
C LEU A 341 -33.62 49.04 2.43
N LEU A 342 -34.05 48.35 1.37
CA LEU A 342 -34.80 48.98 0.27
C LEU A 342 -36.14 49.54 0.74
N ASN A 343 -36.88 48.80 1.58
CA ASN A 343 -38.13 49.29 2.17
C ASN A 343 -37.88 50.51 3.08
N GLN A 344 -36.86 50.46 3.95
CA GLN A 344 -36.48 51.58 4.80
C GLN A 344 -36.08 52.82 3.98
N GLN A 345 -35.36 52.64 2.87
CA GLN A 345 -35.04 53.75 1.96
C GLN A 345 -36.30 54.37 1.36
N ASN A 346 -37.27 53.56 0.95
CA ASN A 346 -38.54 54.06 0.41
C ASN A 346 -39.33 54.83 1.47
N GLU A 347 -39.47 54.28 2.68
CA GLU A 347 -40.14 54.96 3.81
C GLU A 347 -39.46 56.28 4.18
N MET A 348 -38.12 56.29 4.27
CA MET A 348 -37.37 57.52 4.53
C MET A 348 -37.58 58.57 3.45
N LYS A 349 -37.64 58.15 2.18
CA LYS A 349 -37.89 59.07 1.06
C LYS A 349 -39.31 59.65 1.12
N GLU A 350 -40.31 58.85 1.45
CA GLU A 350 -41.69 59.32 1.65
C GLU A 350 -41.80 60.31 2.81
N ALA A 351 -41.18 59.99 3.95
CA ALA A 351 -41.13 60.87 5.11
C ALA A 351 -40.44 62.20 4.78
N GLN A 352 -39.33 62.16 4.03
CA GLN A 352 -38.61 63.36 3.59
C GLN A 352 -39.49 64.25 2.70
N VAL A 353 -40.22 63.67 1.74
CA VAL A 353 -41.15 64.42 0.87
C VAL A 353 -42.30 65.04 1.67
N ALA A 354 -42.86 64.31 2.63
CA ALA A 354 -43.91 64.82 3.51
C ALA A 354 -43.40 65.98 4.38
N LEU A 355 -42.18 65.86 4.92
CA LEU A 355 -41.54 66.90 5.72
C LEU A 355 -41.29 68.17 4.89
N GLU A 356 -40.78 68.02 3.66
CA GLU A 356 -40.54 69.13 2.75
C GLU A 356 -41.85 69.87 2.40
N THR A 357 -42.94 69.11 2.21
CA THR A 357 -44.26 69.69 1.95
C THR A 357 -44.76 70.50 3.15
N LYS A 358 -44.61 69.96 4.36
CA LYS A 358 -44.99 70.67 5.60
C LYS A 358 -44.16 71.92 5.84
N ALA A 359 -42.86 71.87 5.56
CA ALA A 359 -41.98 73.04 5.64
C ALA A 359 -42.45 74.16 4.70
N LYS A 360 -42.80 73.83 3.45
CA LYS A 360 -43.33 74.79 2.47
C LYS A 360 -44.68 75.39 2.89
N GLU A 361 -45.57 74.58 3.47
CA GLU A 361 -46.85 75.07 4.02
C GLU A 361 -46.64 76.05 5.17
N LEU A 362 -45.74 75.72 6.10
CA LEU A 362 -45.39 76.57 7.23
C LEU A 362 -44.78 77.91 6.77
N GLU A 363 -43.87 77.85 5.80
CA GLU A 363 -43.24 79.04 5.22
C GLU A 363 -44.27 79.97 4.58
N ARG A 364 -45.20 79.42 3.79
CA ARG A 364 -46.31 80.19 3.21
C ARG A 364 -47.18 80.82 4.30
N ALA A 365 -47.54 80.07 5.34
CA ALA A 365 -48.32 80.61 6.45
C ALA A 365 -47.59 81.77 7.16
N ASN A 366 -46.28 81.67 7.34
CA ASN A 366 -45.47 82.72 7.96
C ASN A 366 -45.36 83.97 7.06
N GLN A 367 -45.23 83.79 5.75
CA GLN A 367 -45.25 84.89 4.78
C GLN A 367 -46.59 85.63 4.80
N TYR A 368 -47.71 84.90 4.74
CA TYR A 368 -49.06 85.49 4.84
C TYR A 368 -49.28 86.24 6.15
N LYS A 369 -48.86 85.68 7.30
CA LYS A 369 -48.94 86.36 8.61
C LYS A 369 -48.19 87.69 8.56
N SER A 370 -46.96 87.68 8.02
CA SER A 370 -46.11 88.87 7.94
C SER A 370 -46.70 89.96 7.04
N GLU A 371 -47.24 89.59 5.89
CA GLU A 371 -47.85 90.53 4.93
C GLU A 371 -49.12 91.17 5.49
N LEU A 372 -49.99 90.38 6.15
CA LEU A 372 -51.20 90.89 6.79
C LEU A 372 -50.89 91.98 7.82
N ILE A 373 -49.91 91.73 8.70
CA ILE A 373 -49.54 92.68 9.75
C ILE A 373 -48.95 93.96 9.14
N ALA A 374 -48.10 93.84 8.11
CA ALA A 374 -47.54 94.99 7.42
C ALA A 374 -48.63 95.85 6.73
N ASN A 375 -49.64 95.23 6.14
CA ASN A 375 -50.74 95.96 5.49
C ASN A 375 -51.64 96.66 6.51
N VAL A 376 -52.06 95.95 7.57
CA VAL A 376 -52.87 96.52 8.66
C VAL A 376 -52.14 97.68 9.35
N SER A 377 -50.81 97.60 9.47
CA SER A 377 -49.95 98.69 9.98
C SER A 377 -50.18 100.02 9.27
N HIS A 378 -50.09 99.97 7.94
CA HIS A 378 -50.11 101.17 7.12
C HIS A 378 -51.51 101.80 7.09
N GLU A 379 -52.56 100.97 7.08
CA GLU A 379 -53.94 101.45 7.08
C GLU A 379 -54.38 102.08 8.41
N LEU A 380 -53.81 101.65 9.54
CA LEU A 380 -54.13 102.22 10.86
C LEU A 380 -53.32 103.47 11.21
N ARG A 381 -52.09 103.63 10.71
CA ARG A 381 -51.29 104.85 10.94
C ARG A 381 -51.93 106.11 10.36
N PHE A 382 -52.53 106.01 9.18
CA PHE A 382 -53.14 107.15 8.48
C PHE A 382 -54.30 107.81 9.26
N PRO A 383 -55.30 107.08 9.78
CA PRO A 383 -56.37 107.68 10.56
C PRO A 383 -55.87 108.21 11.92
N LEU A 384 -54.94 107.52 12.57
CA LEU A 384 -54.38 107.97 13.86
C LEU A 384 -53.65 109.31 13.75
N ASN A 385 -52.73 109.46 12.79
CA ASN A 385 -52.02 110.73 12.61
C ASN A 385 -52.97 111.91 12.33
N SER A 386 -54.11 111.64 11.70
CA SER A 386 -55.14 112.64 11.44
C SER A 386 -55.87 113.05 12.74
N ILE A 387 -56.16 112.09 13.63
CA ILE A 387 -56.77 112.34 14.95
C ILE A 387 -55.78 113.12 15.83
N LEU A 388 -54.51 112.71 15.87
CA LEU A 388 -53.46 113.41 16.62
C LEU A 388 -53.31 114.87 16.19
N MET A 389 -53.24 115.13 14.88
CA MET A 389 -53.09 116.50 14.37
C MET A 389 -54.29 117.38 14.71
N LEU A 390 -55.50 116.85 14.60
CA LEU A 390 -56.72 117.58 14.99
C LEU A 390 -56.76 117.84 16.50
N ALA A 391 -56.39 116.85 17.31
CA ALA A 391 -56.32 117.00 18.77
C ALA A 391 -55.25 118.00 19.21
N GLN A 392 -54.11 118.06 18.52
CA GLN A 392 -53.04 119.03 18.78
C GLN A 392 -53.47 120.45 18.43
N ILE A 393 -54.10 120.65 17.25
CA ILE A 393 -54.64 121.96 16.84
C ILE A 393 -55.68 122.48 17.85
N LEU A 394 -56.52 121.59 18.38
CA LEU A 394 -57.50 121.94 19.42
C LEU A 394 -56.84 122.20 20.78
N GLY A 395 -55.76 121.47 21.13
CA GLY A 395 -55.03 121.63 22.39
C GLY A 395 -54.20 122.91 22.46
N ASP A 396 -53.59 123.34 21.35
CA ASP A 396 -52.76 124.56 21.31
C ASP A 396 -53.62 125.84 21.46
N ASN A 397 -54.94 125.75 21.23
CA ASN A 397 -55.92 126.83 21.39
C ASN A 397 -55.45 128.19 20.82
N MET A 398 -54.78 128.18 19.65
CA MET A 398 -54.11 129.36 19.09
C MET A 398 -55.03 130.56 18.85
N GLU A 399 -56.34 130.33 18.67
CA GLU A 399 -57.35 131.38 18.46
C GLU A 399 -58.11 131.78 19.74
N ASN A 400 -57.80 131.21 20.92
CA ASN A 400 -58.44 131.48 22.22
C ASN A 400 -59.98 131.30 22.25
N HIS A 401 -60.52 130.43 21.39
CA HIS A 401 -61.97 130.18 21.29
C HIS A 401 -62.46 129.04 22.19
N LEU A 402 -61.56 128.22 22.75
CA LEU A 402 -61.90 127.07 23.59
C LEU A 402 -61.78 127.41 25.07
N SER A 403 -62.69 126.89 25.89
CA SER A 403 -62.59 126.96 27.35
C SER A 403 -61.45 126.08 27.88
N GLU A 404 -60.91 126.38 29.06
CA GLU A 404 -59.86 125.56 29.69
C GLU A 404 -60.25 124.08 29.81
N LYS A 405 -61.55 123.75 29.97
CA LYS A 405 -62.03 122.37 29.98
C LYS A 405 -61.93 121.69 28.61
N GLU A 406 -62.23 122.41 27.53
CA GLU A 406 -62.18 121.88 26.16
C GLU A 406 -60.75 121.72 25.68
N VAL A 407 -59.87 122.65 26.02
CA VAL A 407 -58.42 122.51 25.80
C VAL A 407 -57.88 121.26 26.52
N LYS A 408 -58.27 121.06 27.79
CA LYS A 408 -57.86 119.88 28.56
C LYS A 408 -58.42 118.57 27.97
N GLN A 409 -59.61 118.59 27.37
CA GLN A 409 -60.17 117.45 26.66
C GLN A 409 -59.41 117.16 25.36
N ALA A 410 -59.08 118.18 24.56
CA ALA A 410 -58.24 118.03 23.37
C ALA A 410 -56.85 117.48 23.71
N GLN A 411 -56.23 117.98 24.79
CA GLN A 411 -54.98 117.44 25.32
C GLN A 411 -55.12 115.98 25.76
N THR A 412 -56.27 115.61 26.34
CA THR A 412 -56.55 114.22 26.76
C THR A 412 -56.68 113.30 25.54
N ILE A 413 -57.37 113.75 24.48
CA ILE A 413 -57.47 112.99 23.22
C ILE A 413 -56.09 112.87 22.56
N HIS A 414 -55.32 113.94 22.52
CA HIS A 414 -53.96 113.94 21.98
C HIS A 414 -53.06 112.96 22.72
N ASN A 415 -53.09 112.98 24.06
CA ASN A 415 -52.33 112.06 24.88
C ASN A 415 -52.78 110.60 24.67
N ALA A 416 -54.09 110.33 24.64
CA ALA A 416 -54.62 108.99 24.43
C ALA A 416 -54.29 108.43 23.02
N ASP A 417 -54.35 109.28 22.00
CA ASP A 417 -54.02 108.91 20.62
C ASP A 417 -52.51 108.73 20.42
N SER A 418 -51.68 109.57 21.07
CA SER A 418 -50.23 109.40 21.13
C SER A 418 -49.84 108.10 21.84
N GLU A 419 -50.49 107.78 22.96
CA GLU A 419 -50.29 106.51 23.68
C GLU A 419 -50.70 105.31 22.81
N PHE A 420 -51.82 105.40 22.08
CA PHE A 420 -52.24 104.33 21.17
C PHE A 420 -51.27 104.15 20.00
N SER A 421 -50.82 105.25 19.39
CA SER A 421 -49.83 105.23 18.30
C SER A 421 -48.52 104.59 18.75
N GLN A 422 -48.07 104.90 19.98
CA GLN A 422 -46.90 104.26 20.57
C GLN A 422 -47.12 102.74 20.75
N LEU A 423 -48.21 102.33 21.39
CA LEU A 423 -48.52 100.92 21.64
C LEU A 423 -48.68 100.12 20.33
N PHE A 424 -49.25 100.75 19.31
CA PHE A 424 -49.37 100.14 17.99
C PHE A 424 -48.01 99.93 17.32
N ASN A 425 -47.12 100.93 17.37
CA ASN A 425 -45.75 100.78 16.87
C ASN A 425 -44.98 99.69 17.65
N GLU A 426 -45.19 99.56 18.96
CA GLU A 426 -44.61 98.48 19.76
C GLU A 426 -45.11 97.09 19.32
N ILE A 427 -46.40 96.92 19.02
CA ILE A 427 -46.96 95.65 18.49
C ILE A 427 -46.37 95.32 17.11
N LEU A 428 -46.13 96.33 16.29
CA LEU A 428 -45.54 96.15 14.95
C LEU A 428 -44.07 95.75 15.02
N ASP A 429 -43.32 96.40 15.89
CA ASP A 429 -41.92 96.05 16.13
C ASP A 429 -41.82 94.61 16.65
N LEU A 430 -42.69 94.22 17.59
CA LEU A 430 -42.81 92.83 18.04
C LEU A 430 -43.11 91.86 16.87
N SER A 431 -44.03 92.23 15.98
CA SER A 431 -44.39 91.39 14.84
C SER A 431 -43.26 91.27 13.81
N LYS A 432 -42.47 92.33 13.61
CA LYS A 432 -41.26 92.29 12.77
C LYS A 432 -40.16 91.44 13.39
N ILE A 433 -40.01 91.47 14.72
CA ILE A 433 -39.10 90.61 15.47
C ILE A 433 -39.52 89.14 15.32
N GLU A 434 -40.80 88.80 15.54
CA GLU A 434 -41.32 87.44 15.36
C GLU A 434 -41.14 86.93 13.92
N ALA A 435 -41.28 87.81 12.93
CA ALA A 435 -41.10 87.48 11.52
C ALA A 435 -39.61 87.49 11.06
N GLY A 436 -38.67 87.86 11.94
CA GLY A 436 -37.24 87.99 11.61
C GLY A 436 -36.94 89.11 10.60
N LYS A 437 -37.85 90.07 10.40
CA LYS A 437 -37.75 91.17 9.44
C LYS A 437 -37.31 92.49 10.08
N MET A 438 -36.90 92.47 11.35
CA MET A 438 -36.34 93.64 12.01
C MET A 438 -34.87 93.80 11.57
N GLU A 439 -34.59 94.84 10.79
CA GLU A 439 -33.22 95.19 10.43
C GLU A 439 -32.60 96.02 11.57
N ILE A 440 -31.46 95.56 12.08
CA ILE A 440 -30.69 96.25 13.12
C ILE A 440 -29.60 97.06 12.40
N GLN A 441 -29.58 98.37 12.60
CA GLN A 441 -28.60 99.26 11.98
C GLN A 441 -27.44 99.50 12.94
N ILE A 442 -26.42 98.67 12.84
CA ILE A 442 -25.24 98.75 13.71
C ILE A 442 -24.31 99.88 13.23
N GLU A 443 -24.18 100.92 14.03
CA GLU A 443 -23.29 102.06 13.81
C GLU A 443 -22.42 102.37 15.05
N ASP A 444 -21.42 103.24 14.89
CA ASP A 444 -20.57 103.67 16.01
C ASP A 444 -21.26 104.84 16.73
N VAL A 445 -21.86 104.54 17.89
CA VAL A 445 -22.63 105.48 18.71
C VAL A 445 -21.73 106.08 19.79
N SER A 446 -21.64 107.41 19.83
CA SER A 446 -20.96 108.14 20.90
C SER A 446 -21.72 107.99 22.21
N LEU A 447 -21.06 107.42 23.23
CA LEU A 447 -21.69 107.25 24.56
C LEU A 447 -22.01 108.59 25.22
N ALA A 448 -21.16 109.60 25.01
CA ALA A 448 -21.38 110.94 25.53
C ALA A 448 -22.65 111.57 24.95
N ASP A 449 -22.80 111.52 23.62
CA ASP A 449 -23.97 112.10 22.94
C ASP A 449 -25.27 111.36 23.31
N LEU A 450 -25.19 110.03 23.47
CA LEU A 450 -26.33 109.22 23.91
C LEU A 450 -26.76 109.61 25.33
N VAL A 451 -25.81 109.75 26.26
CA VAL A 451 -26.10 110.18 27.63
C VAL A 451 -26.68 111.59 27.65
N ASP A 452 -26.12 112.52 26.89
CA ASP A 452 -26.64 113.89 26.80
C ASP A 452 -28.07 113.93 26.26
N LYS A 453 -28.39 113.12 25.24
CA LYS A 453 -29.76 113.00 24.71
C LYS A 453 -30.73 112.46 25.78
N ILE A 454 -30.32 111.45 26.55
CA ILE A 454 -31.13 110.84 27.61
C ILE A 454 -31.30 111.82 28.78
N GLU A 455 -30.23 112.50 29.18
CA GLU A 455 -30.24 113.48 30.26
C GLU A 455 -31.18 114.64 29.93
N ASN A 456 -31.05 115.24 28.75
CA ASN A 456 -31.90 116.36 28.35
C ASN A 456 -33.39 115.98 28.30
N LYS A 457 -33.73 114.77 27.83
CA LYS A 457 -35.11 114.31 27.74
C LYS A 457 -35.73 114.01 29.10
N LEU A 458 -34.98 113.38 30.01
CA LEU A 458 -35.52 112.86 31.26
C LEU A 458 -35.31 113.80 32.46
N ARG A 459 -34.37 114.75 32.38
CA ARG A 459 -34.19 115.78 33.42
C ARG A 459 -35.46 116.60 33.62
N HIS A 460 -36.13 116.99 32.52
CA HIS A 460 -37.41 117.71 32.62
C HIS A 460 -38.48 116.89 33.37
N ILE A 461 -38.56 115.58 33.11
CA ILE A 461 -39.52 114.68 33.78
C ILE A 461 -39.15 114.51 35.27
N ALA A 462 -37.85 114.44 35.58
CA ALA A 462 -37.35 114.34 36.94
C ALA A 462 -37.67 115.60 37.76
N ASP A 463 -37.45 116.79 37.17
CA ASP A 463 -37.70 118.08 37.81
C ASP A 463 -39.20 118.30 38.04
N ASP A 464 -40.06 117.96 37.07
CA ASP A 464 -41.52 118.03 37.20
C ASP A 464 -42.05 117.13 38.33
N LYS A 465 -41.37 116.00 38.60
CA LYS A 465 -41.70 115.07 39.69
C LYS A 465 -40.94 115.32 40.99
N GLY A 466 -39.99 116.26 41.01
CA GLY A 466 -39.14 116.53 42.18
C GLY A 466 -38.22 115.37 42.57
N LEU A 467 -37.82 114.50 41.61
CA LEU A 467 -36.95 113.34 41.85
C LEU A 467 -35.51 113.66 41.49
N ALA A 468 -34.56 113.17 42.29
CA ALA A 468 -33.14 113.27 41.93
C ALA A 468 -32.81 112.30 40.78
N PHE A 469 -32.19 112.80 39.71
CA PHE A 469 -31.75 111.98 38.58
C PHE A 469 -30.24 112.06 38.39
N HIS A 470 -29.59 110.90 38.46
CA HIS A 470 -28.14 110.77 38.37
C HIS A 470 -27.76 109.78 37.26
N ILE A 471 -26.93 110.22 36.32
CA ILE A 471 -26.29 109.34 35.34
C ILE A 471 -24.83 109.18 35.74
N THR A 472 -24.34 107.94 35.82
CA THR A 472 -22.95 107.62 36.16
C THR A 472 -22.34 106.77 35.05
N LEU A 473 -21.25 107.28 34.47
CA LEU A 473 -20.41 106.58 33.50
C LEU A 473 -19.16 106.08 34.22
N ASP A 474 -18.83 104.81 34.06
CA ASP A 474 -17.61 104.22 34.61
C ASP A 474 -16.37 104.55 33.75
N GLU A 475 -15.18 104.64 34.36
CA GLU A 475 -13.96 105.11 33.68
C GLU A 475 -13.44 104.15 32.60
N ASP A 476 -13.80 102.86 32.66
CA ASP A 476 -13.38 101.80 31.72
C ASP A 476 -14.35 101.62 30.52
N LEU A 477 -15.18 102.61 30.22
CA LEU A 477 -16.09 102.56 29.07
C LEU A 477 -15.41 103.04 27.76
N PRO A 478 -15.61 102.33 26.63
CA PRO A 478 -15.15 102.82 25.34
C PRO A 478 -15.95 104.07 24.91
N PRO A 479 -15.33 105.08 24.26
CA PRO A 479 -16.03 106.31 23.87
C PRO A 479 -17.11 106.08 22.79
N LEU A 480 -16.94 105.02 21.98
CA LEU A 480 -17.88 104.60 20.94
C LEU A 480 -18.41 103.21 21.28
N LEU A 481 -19.72 103.04 21.19
CA LEU A 481 -20.43 101.77 21.32
C LEU A 481 -20.98 101.37 19.96
N ARG A 482 -20.60 100.20 19.48
CA ARG A 482 -21.09 99.68 18.20
C ARG A 482 -22.46 99.02 18.38
N THR A 483 -23.52 99.76 18.07
CA THR A 483 -24.91 99.36 18.33
C THR A 483 -25.87 100.12 17.42
N ASP A 484 -27.16 99.79 17.48
CA ASP A 484 -28.23 100.61 16.92
C ASP A 484 -28.62 101.70 17.93
N GLU A 485 -28.40 102.97 17.60
CA GLU A 485 -28.68 104.10 18.49
C GLU A 485 -30.17 104.16 18.86
N GLN A 486 -31.05 103.99 17.87
CA GLN A 486 -32.49 104.17 18.04
C GLN A 486 -33.07 103.09 18.94
N LEU A 487 -32.70 101.83 18.73
CA LEU A 487 -33.16 100.72 19.55
C LEU A 487 -32.59 100.77 20.96
N LEU A 488 -31.32 101.14 21.11
CA LEU A 488 -30.72 101.28 22.44
C LEU A 488 -31.40 102.42 23.21
N GLN A 489 -31.65 103.56 22.56
CA GLN A 489 -32.35 104.69 23.16
C GLN A 489 -33.80 104.32 23.53
N GLN A 490 -34.49 103.51 22.71
CA GLN A 490 -35.82 102.99 23.01
C GLN A 490 -35.81 102.09 24.26
N ILE A 491 -34.86 101.15 24.35
CA ILE A 491 -34.69 100.28 25.53
C ILE A 491 -34.48 101.12 26.79
N ILE A 492 -33.52 102.05 26.75
CA ILE A 492 -33.19 102.87 27.92
C ILE A 492 -34.37 103.78 28.30
N ASN A 493 -35.04 104.41 27.33
CA ASN A 493 -36.22 105.23 27.59
C ASN A 493 -37.37 104.41 28.19
N ASN A 494 -37.62 103.19 27.70
CA ASN A 494 -38.67 102.32 28.25
C ASN A 494 -38.37 101.91 29.70
N LEU A 495 -37.11 101.58 30.00
CA LEU A 495 -36.71 101.26 31.37
C LEU A 495 -36.78 102.48 32.31
N LEU A 496 -36.27 103.64 31.87
CA LEU A 496 -36.24 104.84 32.70
C LEU A 496 -37.62 105.48 32.86
N SER A 497 -38.45 105.51 31.82
CA SER A 497 -39.84 105.97 31.93
C SER A 497 -40.63 105.11 32.92
N ASN A 498 -40.42 103.78 32.91
CA ASN A 498 -40.95 102.90 33.94
C ASN A 498 -40.40 103.26 35.32
N ALA A 499 -39.08 103.46 35.47
CA ALA A 499 -38.49 103.86 36.74
C ALA A 499 -39.11 105.16 37.30
N PHE A 500 -39.22 106.21 36.47
CA PHE A 500 -39.87 107.47 36.87
C PHE A 500 -41.36 107.34 37.13
N LYS A 501 -42.06 106.41 36.45
CA LYS A 501 -43.48 106.14 36.69
C LYS A 501 -43.72 105.52 38.07
N PHE A 502 -42.81 104.66 38.53
CA PHE A 502 -42.98 103.87 39.76
C PHE A 502 -42.22 104.42 40.97
N THR A 503 -41.35 105.41 40.82
CA THR A 503 -40.69 106.09 41.95
C THR A 503 -41.49 107.34 42.34
N SER A 504 -41.97 107.40 43.58
CA SER A 504 -42.77 108.52 44.10
C SER A 504 -41.94 109.56 44.88
N GLU A 505 -40.93 109.10 45.64
CA GLU A 505 -39.97 109.93 46.36
C GLU A 505 -38.60 109.23 46.32
N GLY A 506 -37.49 109.98 46.27
CA GLY A 506 -36.12 109.44 46.22
C GLY A 506 -35.37 109.80 44.95
N GLU A 507 -34.58 108.85 44.41
CA GLU A 507 -33.76 109.06 43.21
C GLU A 507 -33.93 107.95 42.16
N VAL A 508 -33.68 108.30 40.90
CA VAL A 508 -33.52 107.37 39.78
C VAL A 508 -32.08 107.48 39.29
N LYS A 509 -31.38 106.35 39.16
CA LYS A 509 -29.97 106.31 38.76
C LYS A 509 -29.77 105.43 37.53
N LEU A 510 -29.15 105.98 36.49
CA LEU A 510 -28.63 105.23 35.34
C LEU A 510 -27.13 105.02 35.52
N THR A 511 -26.71 103.76 35.69
CA THR A 511 -25.27 103.42 35.75
C THR A 511 -24.89 102.66 34.51
N ILE A 512 -23.97 103.19 33.72
CA ILE A 512 -23.39 102.52 32.56
C ILE A 512 -22.01 102.04 32.98
N GLN A 513 -21.81 100.74 32.89
CA GLN A 513 -20.57 100.07 33.28
C GLN A 513 -20.36 98.86 32.38
N ARG A 514 -19.11 98.39 32.26
CA ARG A 514 -18.88 97.06 31.68
C ARG A 514 -19.48 96.00 32.59
N PRO A 515 -20.09 94.94 32.04
CA PRO A 515 -20.61 93.84 32.85
C PRO A 515 -19.47 93.25 33.68
N SER A 516 -19.63 93.28 35.00
CA SER A 516 -18.72 92.58 35.91
C SER A 516 -18.81 91.09 35.62
N SER A 517 -17.67 90.42 35.48
CA SER A 517 -17.55 89.00 35.13
C SER A 517 -18.16 88.10 36.21
N VAL A 518 -19.47 87.92 36.20
CA VAL A 518 -20.19 86.83 36.87
C VAL A 518 -21.11 86.19 35.83
N PRO A 519 -21.05 84.86 35.62
CA PRO A 519 -21.90 84.19 34.65
C PRO A 519 -23.36 84.25 35.11
N LEU A 520 -24.25 84.77 34.27
CA LEU A 520 -25.66 84.42 34.33
C LEU A 520 -25.78 82.94 33.92
N MET A 521 -26.30 82.11 34.83
CA MET A 521 -26.84 80.78 34.54
C MET A 521 -28.03 80.86 33.60
#